data_AF-A0A9J7A114-F1
#
_entry.id   AF-A0A9J7A114-F1
#
_cell.length_a   1.000
_cell.length_b   1.000
_cell.length_c   1.000
_cell.angle_alpha   90.00
_cell.angle_beta   90.00
_cell.angle_gamma   90.00
#
_symmetry.space_group_name_H-M   'P 1'
#
loop_
_entity.id
_entity.type
_entity.pdbx_description
1 polymer ?
#
loop_
_entity_poly.entity_id
_entity_poly.type
_entity_poly.pdbx_seq_one_letter_code
_entity_poly.pdbx_strand_id
1 'polypeptide(L)'
;MKPKHKMIAAILTVALLATAGLAQSDDDDGTPWFQSWFDKAKPGIDPVGSQRYVEECGSCHFPYQPGLLPAPSWEKIMGSLDDHFGENAELDEGDRKTIQNYLLNNAAGRVNYGLSNKLMAAQRERPLPLRITEMRYFAYEHSEIPKELVQENPKVRSFSNCDSCHQRAKRGLYDEHDVRIPGFGRWDD
;
A
#
# COMPACT_ATOMS: atom_id res chain seq x y z
N MET A 1 99.65 -25.65 -12.04
CA MET A 1 99.14 -26.70 -11.13
C MET A 1 97.62 -26.78 -11.30
N LYS A 2 97.08 -27.93 -11.72
CA LYS A 2 95.62 -28.17 -11.77
C LYS A 2 95.10 -28.53 -10.38
N PRO A 3 93.94 -28.02 -9.98
CA PRO A 3 92.95 -28.86 -9.31
C PRO A 3 91.55 -28.64 -9.92
N LYS A 4 90.94 -29.69 -10.49
CA LYS A 4 89.97 -30.62 -9.86
C LYS A 4 88.59 -29.98 -9.63
N HIS A 5 87.69 -30.31 -10.55
CA HIS A 5 86.27 -30.03 -10.52
C HIS A 5 85.59 -30.54 -9.24
N LYS A 6 84.61 -29.78 -8.75
CA LYS A 6 83.47 -30.32 -8.00
C LYS A 6 82.19 -29.79 -8.64
N MET A 7 81.48 -30.71 -9.29
CA MET A 7 80.10 -30.52 -9.72
C MET A 7 79.23 -30.31 -8.48
N ILE A 8 78.42 -29.25 -8.48
CA ILE A 8 77.30 -29.13 -7.56
C ILE A 8 76.05 -29.02 -8.44
N ALA A 9 75.17 -30.01 -8.27
CA ALA A 9 73.95 -30.21 -9.01
C ALA A 9 72.93 -29.11 -8.70
N ALA A 10 72.23 -28.68 -9.76
CA ALA A 10 71.07 -27.81 -9.69
C ALA A 10 69.87 -28.55 -9.08
N ILE A 11 69.17 -27.88 -8.17
CA ILE A 11 67.80 -28.24 -7.77
C ILE A 11 66.94 -27.02 -8.09
N LEU A 12 66.21 -27.10 -9.20
CA LEU A 12 65.17 -26.16 -9.61
C LEU A 12 63.87 -26.54 -8.88
N THR A 13 63.51 -25.79 -7.85
CA THR A 13 62.17 -25.86 -7.25
C THR A 13 61.22 -24.97 -8.04
N VAL A 14 60.40 -25.58 -8.91
CA VAL A 14 59.27 -24.89 -9.55
C VAL A 14 58.14 -24.79 -8.53
N ALA A 15 57.91 -23.59 -8.01
CA ALA A 15 56.73 -23.29 -7.20
C ALA A 15 55.52 -23.08 -8.12
N LEU A 16 54.60 -24.05 -8.16
CA LEU A 16 53.27 -23.87 -8.76
C LEU A 16 52.44 -22.95 -7.85
N LEU A 17 52.29 -21.69 -8.24
CA LEU A 17 51.24 -20.81 -7.72
C LEU A 17 49.92 -21.21 -8.38
N ALA A 18 49.08 -21.95 -7.65
CA ALA A 18 47.69 -22.16 -8.02
C ALA A 18 46.93 -20.85 -7.80
N THR A 19 46.68 -20.07 -8.86
CA THR A 19 45.69 -18.99 -8.81
C THR A 19 44.31 -19.62 -8.78
N ALA A 20 43.75 -19.75 -7.57
CA ALA A 20 42.33 -19.98 -7.40
C ALA A 20 41.59 -18.81 -8.06
N GLY A 21 40.95 -19.08 -9.20
CA GLY A 21 40.00 -18.15 -9.78
C GLY A 21 38.89 -17.91 -8.77
N LEU A 22 38.72 -16.65 -8.37
CA LEU A 22 37.52 -16.21 -7.67
C LEU A 22 36.36 -16.38 -8.65
N ALA A 23 35.53 -17.40 -8.42
CA ALA A 23 34.22 -17.47 -9.03
C ALA A 23 33.42 -16.26 -8.51
N GLN A 24 33.22 -15.25 -9.34
CA GLN A 24 32.15 -14.29 -9.14
C GLN A 24 30.84 -15.05 -9.37
N SER A 25 30.12 -15.34 -8.29
CA SER A 25 28.70 -15.65 -8.41
C SER A 25 28.01 -14.34 -8.80
N ASP A 26 27.57 -14.25 -10.05
CA ASP A 26 26.55 -13.27 -10.42
C ASP A 26 25.27 -13.69 -9.67
N ASP A 27 24.94 -12.96 -8.62
CA ASP A 27 23.69 -13.10 -7.88
C ASP A 27 22.56 -12.56 -8.78
N ASP A 28 22.18 -13.33 -9.81
CA ASP A 28 20.95 -13.12 -10.57
C ASP A 28 19.81 -13.66 -9.68
N ASP A 29 19.30 -12.78 -8.80
CA ASP A 29 18.19 -13.09 -7.93
C ASP A 29 16.93 -13.25 -8.76
N GLY A 30 16.71 -14.46 -9.27
CA GLY A 30 15.57 -14.90 -10.10
C GLY A 30 14.19 -14.76 -9.45
N THR A 31 14.00 -13.79 -8.56
CA THR A 31 12.71 -13.33 -8.06
C THR A 31 11.85 -12.86 -9.23
N PRO A 32 10.69 -13.49 -9.44
CA PRO A 32 9.79 -13.06 -10.49
C PRO A 32 9.41 -11.59 -10.30
N TRP A 33 9.30 -10.82 -11.39
CA TRP A 33 9.02 -9.38 -11.35
C TRP A 33 7.76 -9.01 -10.53
N PHE A 34 6.76 -9.90 -10.49
CA PHE A 34 5.56 -9.72 -9.68
C PHE A 34 5.86 -9.82 -8.17
N GLN A 35 6.77 -10.71 -7.77
CA GLN A 35 7.21 -10.84 -6.37
C GLN A 35 7.98 -9.59 -5.94
N SER A 36 8.90 -9.12 -6.79
CA SER A 36 9.65 -7.87 -6.57
C SER A 36 8.75 -6.65 -6.39
N TRP A 37 7.59 -6.62 -7.07
CA TRP A 37 6.59 -5.56 -6.86
C TRP A 37 6.04 -5.61 -5.44
N PHE A 38 5.55 -6.76 -4.96
CA PHE A 38 4.99 -6.85 -3.61
C PHE A 38 6.04 -6.67 -2.51
N ASP A 39 7.27 -7.11 -2.71
CA ASP A 39 8.37 -6.95 -1.74
C ASP A 39 8.77 -5.48 -1.55
N LYS A 40 8.51 -4.63 -2.55
CA LYS A 40 8.79 -3.18 -2.52
C LYS A 40 7.59 -2.34 -2.07
N ALA A 41 6.50 -2.96 -1.62
CA ALA A 41 5.31 -2.23 -1.21
C ALA A 41 5.60 -1.33 0.00
N LYS A 42 5.24 -0.05 -0.10
CA LYS A 42 5.33 0.87 1.04
C LYS A 42 4.25 0.53 2.07
N PRO A 43 4.50 0.64 3.39
CA PRO A 43 3.47 0.41 4.40
C PRO A 43 2.34 1.44 4.29
N GLY A 44 1.17 1.10 4.83
CA GLY A 44 -0.01 1.98 4.82
C GLY A 44 -0.58 2.20 3.42
N ILE A 45 -0.93 3.45 3.13
CA ILE A 45 -1.46 3.93 1.85
C ILE A 45 -0.95 5.35 1.56
N ASP A 46 -0.88 5.75 0.29
CA ASP A 46 -0.48 7.10 -0.09
C ASP A 46 -1.45 8.16 0.48
N PRO A 47 -0.97 9.19 1.18
CA PRO A 47 -1.80 10.35 1.51
C PRO A 47 -2.38 11.00 0.25
N VAL A 48 -3.50 11.70 0.44
CA VAL A 48 -4.09 12.48 -0.64
C VAL A 48 -3.16 13.63 -1.02
N GLY A 49 -2.81 13.70 -2.30
CA GLY A 49 -1.88 14.69 -2.86
C GLY A 49 -2.51 15.76 -3.76
N SER A 50 -3.81 15.66 -4.06
CA SER A 50 -4.53 16.64 -4.88
C SER A 50 -5.34 17.59 -4.02
N GLN A 51 -5.00 18.88 -4.04
CA GLN A 51 -5.73 19.91 -3.29
C GLN A 51 -7.19 20.01 -3.76
N ARG A 52 -7.44 20.02 -5.08
CA ARG A 52 -8.80 20.11 -5.63
C ARG A 52 -9.67 18.94 -5.17
N TYR A 53 -9.10 17.73 -5.12
CA TYR A 53 -9.80 16.56 -4.59
C TYR A 53 -10.15 16.72 -3.09
N VAL A 54 -9.22 17.27 -2.29
CA VAL A 54 -9.50 17.53 -0.86
C VAL A 54 -10.61 18.56 -0.69
N GLU A 55 -10.63 19.62 -1.50
CA GLU A 55 -11.65 20.67 -1.43
C GLU A 55 -13.04 20.12 -1.77
N GLU A 56 -13.16 19.39 -2.89
CA GLU A 56 -14.47 18.91 -3.36
C GLU A 56 -14.92 17.65 -2.62
N CYS A 57 -14.09 16.62 -2.55
CA CYS A 57 -14.45 15.33 -1.95
C CYS A 57 -14.24 15.28 -0.43
N GLY A 58 -13.70 16.35 0.17
CA GLY A 58 -13.57 16.51 1.62
C GLY A 58 -14.64 17.40 2.25
N SER A 59 -15.60 17.89 1.46
CA SER A 59 -16.64 18.84 1.89
C SER A 59 -17.68 18.23 2.84
N CYS A 60 -18.05 16.96 2.61
CA CYS A 60 -19.08 16.26 3.39
C CYS A 60 -18.52 15.14 4.28
N HIS A 61 -17.41 14.52 3.88
CA HIS A 61 -16.80 13.41 4.62
C HIS A 61 -15.28 13.46 4.50
N PHE A 62 -14.60 12.55 5.21
CA PHE A 62 -13.16 12.37 5.09
C PHE A 62 -12.76 12.15 3.60
N PRO A 63 -11.78 12.88 3.05
CA PRO A 63 -11.33 12.70 1.68
C PRO A 63 -10.55 11.38 1.58
N TYR A 64 -11.26 10.30 1.24
CA TYR A 64 -10.72 8.95 1.22
C TYR A 64 -9.51 8.83 0.28
N GLN A 65 -8.46 8.11 0.69
CA GLN A 65 -7.33 7.89 -0.21
C GLN A 65 -7.77 7.09 -1.44
N PRO A 66 -7.34 7.47 -2.66
CA PRO A 66 -7.71 6.76 -3.90
C PRO A 66 -7.37 5.26 -3.85
N GLY A 67 -6.29 4.88 -3.18
CA GLY A 67 -5.85 3.49 -3.04
C GLY A 67 -6.76 2.60 -2.18
N LEU A 68 -7.89 3.11 -1.65
CA LEU A 68 -8.84 2.35 -0.84
C LEU A 68 -9.92 1.63 -1.68
N LEU A 69 -10.09 2.02 -2.94
CA LEU A 69 -10.98 1.36 -3.89
C LEU A 69 -10.29 1.14 -5.23
N PRO A 70 -10.69 0.10 -5.98
CA PRO A 70 -10.21 -0.11 -7.33
C PRO A 70 -10.82 0.90 -8.32
N ALA A 71 -10.12 1.13 -9.43
CA ALA A 71 -10.51 2.10 -10.44
C ALA A 71 -11.97 1.95 -10.94
N PRO A 72 -12.51 0.74 -11.20
CA PRO A 72 -13.90 0.60 -11.64
C PRO A 72 -14.94 1.06 -10.61
N SER A 73 -14.63 0.98 -9.31
CA SER A 73 -15.52 1.50 -8.26
C SER A 73 -15.53 3.03 -8.29
N TRP A 74 -14.35 3.66 -8.39
CA TRP A 74 -14.25 5.12 -8.51
C TRP A 74 -14.93 5.66 -9.76
N GLU A 75 -14.80 4.97 -10.89
CA GLU A 75 -15.44 5.36 -12.15
C GLU A 75 -16.98 5.37 -12.01
N LYS A 76 -17.55 4.35 -11.36
CA LYS A 76 -18.99 4.31 -11.08
C LYS A 76 -19.42 5.46 -10.16
N ILE A 77 -18.68 5.70 -9.08
CA ILE A 77 -18.98 6.80 -8.14
C ILE A 77 -18.96 8.16 -8.84
N MET A 78 -17.91 8.43 -9.64
CA MET A 78 -17.76 9.70 -10.37
C MET A 78 -18.77 9.86 -11.52
N GLY A 79 -19.39 8.77 -11.96
CA GLY A 79 -20.43 8.75 -12.98
C GLY A 79 -21.85 8.94 -12.46
N SER A 80 -22.05 8.97 -11.13
CA SER A 80 -23.36 9.08 -10.48
C SER A 80 -23.32 10.02 -9.28
N LEU A 81 -22.66 11.17 -9.42
CA LEU A 81 -22.53 12.15 -8.35
C LEU A 81 -23.86 12.87 -8.01
N ASP A 82 -24.82 12.87 -8.93
CA ASP A 82 -26.18 13.35 -8.73
C ASP A 82 -26.98 12.51 -7.72
N ASP A 83 -26.60 11.24 -7.55
CA ASP A 83 -27.09 10.32 -6.51
C ASP A 83 -25.91 9.72 -5.73
N HIS A 84 -25.20 10.57 -5.01
CA HIS A 84 -24.07 10.20 -4.18
C HIS A 84 -24.54 9.73 -2.80
N PHE A 85 -25.11 8.53 -2.75
CA PHE A 85 -25.58 7.88 -1.52
C PHE A 85 -26.70 8.65 -0.79
N GLY A 86 -27.63 9.23 -1.56
CA GLY A 86 -28.75 10.02 -1.04
C GLY A 86 -28.49 11.53 -0.99
N GLU A 87 -27.32 11.99 -1.44
CA GLU A 87 -26.96 13.39 -1.57
C GLU A 87 -26.60 13.72 -3.03
N ASN A 88 -26.73 14.99 -3.44
CA ASN A 88 -26.17 15.47 -4.71
C ASN A 88 -24.78 16.05 -4.45
N ALA A 89 -23.77 15.46 -5.07
CA ALA A 89 -22.37 15.86 -5.02
C ALA A 89 -21.83 16.20 -6.42
N GLU A 90 -22.69 16.65 -7.34
CA GLU A 90 -22.30 17.04 -8.69
C GLU A 90 -21.22 18.12 -8.66
N LEU A 91 -20.30 18.00 -9.62
CA LEU A 91 -19.21 18.93 -9.85
C LEU A 91 -19.35 19.47 -11.27
N ASP A 92 -18.79 20.65 -11.54
CA ASP A 92 -18.64 21.06 -12.93
C ASP A 92 -17.75 20.06 -13.69
N GLU A 93 -17.92 20.03 -15.00
CA GLU A 93 -17.29 19.02 -15.85
C GLU A 93 -15.75 19.08 -15.83
N GLY A 94 -15.18 20.25 -15.58
CA GLY A 94 -13.72 20.42 -15.49
C GLY A 94 -13.16 19.75 -14.24
N ASP A 95 -13.79 20.00 -13.09
CA ASP A 95 -13.39 19.41 -11.83
C ASP A 95 -13.73 17.93 -11.74
N ARG A 96 -14.90 17.51 -12.23
CA ARG A 96 -15.29 16.11 -12.32
C ARG A 96 -14.23 15.29 -13.05
N LYS A 97 -13.78 15.75 -14.23
CA LYS A 97 -12.73 15.09 -15.02
C LYS A 97 -11.38 15.08 -14.30
N THR A 98 -10.98 16.21 -13.71
CA THR A 98 -9.71 16.35 -13.00
C THR A 98 -9.64 15.38 -11.81
N ILE A 99 -10.70 15.33 -11.00
CA ILE A 99 -10.82 14.46 -9.84
C ILE A 99 -10.94 12.99 -10.27
N GLN A 100 -11.73 12.68 -11.29
CA GLN A 100 -11.84 11.31 -11.81
C GLN A 100 -10.46 10.79 -12.24
N ASN A 101 -9.70 11.57 -13.01
CA ASN A 101 -8.35 11.17 -13.41
C ASN A 101 -7.41 10.96 -12.22
N TYR A 102 -7.46 11.84 -11.22
CA TYR A 102 -6.69 11.69 -9.99
C TYR A 102 -7.02 10.38 -9.25
N LEU A 103 -8.32 10.11 -9.03
CA LEU A 103 -8.80 8.89 -8.39
C LEU A 103 -8.34 7.64 -9.15
N LEU A 104 -8.58 7.61 -10.47
CA LEU A 104 -8.27 6.45 -11.29
C LEU A 104 -6.77 6.17 -11.34
N ASN A 105 -5.91 7.19 -11.44
CA ASN A 105 -4.46 7.00 -11.52
C ASN A 105 -3.84 6.53 -10.20
N ASN A 106 -4.51 6.77 -9.07
CA ASN A 106 -4.02 6.42 -7.74
C ASN A 106 -4.83 5.28 -7.08
N ALA A 107 -5.69 4.61 -7.84
CA ALA A 107 -6.60 3.58 -7.34
C ALA A 107 -5.88 2.32 -6.85
N ALA A 108 -6.57 1.55 -6.01
CA ALA A 108 -6.11 0.22 -5.60
C ALA A 108 -5.87 -0.66 -6.84
N GLY A 109 -4.76 -1.40 -6.84
CA GLY A 109 -4.30 -2.18 -7.99
C GLY A 109 -3.51 -1.39 -9.04
N ARG A 110 -3.40 -0.06 -8.92
CA ARG A 110 -2.47 0.77 -9.71
C ARG A 110 -1.30 1.32 -8.90
N VAL A 111 -1.49 1.47 -7.59
CA VAL A 111 -0.45 1.88 -6.65
C VAL A 111 0.08 0.68 -5.86
N ASN A 112 1.33 0.78 -5.39
CA ASN A 112 1.99 -0.28 -4.64
C ASN A 112 2.16 0.07 -3.16
N TYR A 113 1.06 -0.03 -2.42
CA TYR A 113 1.01 0.20 -0.98
C TYR A 113 0.40 -1.01 -0.27
N GLY A 114 0.91 -1.32 0.92
CA GLY A 114 0.53 -2.50 1.69
C GLY A 114 -0.98 -2.61 1.91
N LEU A 115 -1.65 -1.53 2.33
CA LEU A 115 -3.10 -1.54 2.55
C LEU A 115 -3.89 -1.74 1.25
N SER A 116 -3.51 -1.02 0.18
CA SER A 116 -4.13 -1.17 -1.16
C SER A 116 -3.98 -2.59 -1.69
N ASN A 117 -2.80 -3.19 -1.52
CA ASN A 117 -2.53 -4.57 -1.94
C ASN A 117 -3.38 -5.58 -1.14
N LYS A 118 -3.50 -5.41 0.19
CA LYS A 118 -4.36 -6.25 1.05
C LYS A 118 -5.83 -6.15 0.67
N LEU A 119 -6.33 -4.94 0.39
CA LEU A 119 -7.71 -4.71 -0.08
C LEU A 119 -7.99 -5.49 -1.37
N MET A 120 -7.11 -5.38 -2.37
CA MET A 120 -7.24 -6.09 -3.64
C MET A 120 -7.13 -7.61 -3.48
N ALA A 121 -6.14 -8.07 -2.71
CA ALA A 121 -5.89 -9.49 -2.48
C ALA A 121 -7.06 -10.18 -1.76
N ALA A 122 -7.71 -9.50 -0.82
CA ALA A 122 -8.89 -10.03 -0.12
C ALA A 122 -10.16 -9.99 -0.98
N GLN A 123 -10.31 -8.97 -1.84
CA GLN A 123 -11.48 -8.83 -2.70
C GLN A 123 -11.54 -9.90 -3.78
N ARG A 124 -10.40 -10.27 -4.38
CA ARG A 124 -10.30 -11.27 -5.46
C ARG A 124 -11.30 -10.97 -6.59
N GLU A 125 -11.99 -11.99 -7.08
CA GLU A 125 -13.00 -11.92 -8.16
C GLU A 125 -14.40 -11.56 -7.66
N ARG A 126 -14.55 -11.15 -6.39
CA ARG A 126 -15.87 -10.74 -5.86
C ARG A 126 -16.33 -9.44 -6.52
N PRO A 127 -17.66 -9.19 -6.58
CA PRO A 127 -18.19 -7.92 -7.04
C PRO A 127 -17.52 -6.73 -6.33
N LEU A 128 -17.12 -5.73 -7.09
CA LEU A 128 -16.46 -4.54 -6.55
C LEU A 128 -17.51 -3.60 -5.92
N PRO A 129 -17.44 -3.32 -4.61
CA PRO A 129 -18.39 -2.44 -3.95
C PRO A 129 -18.12 -0.97 -4.30
N LEU A 130 -19.09 -0.12 -4.01
CA LEU A 130 -18.94 1.34 -4.10
C LEU A 130 -18.55 1.97 -2.75
N ARG A 131 -18.68 1.24 -1.64
CA ARG A 131 -18.26 1.70 -0.32
C ARG A 131 -16.98 0.98 0.11
N ILE A 132 -16.01 1.74 0.61
CA ILE A 132 -14.78 1.18 1.21
C ILE A 132 -15.14 0.23 2.35
N THR A 133 -16.15 0.58 3.14
CA THR A 133 -16.63 -0.21 4.28
C THR A 133 -17.21 -1.59 3.90
N GLU A 134 -17.47 -1.82 2.61
CA GLU A 134 -17.98 -3.08 2.07
C GLU A 134 -16.87 -3.93 1.43
N MET A 135 -15.64 -3.41 1.31
CA MET A 135 -14.49 -4.18 0.86
C MET A 135 -14.22 -5.35 1.81
N ARG A 136 -13.89 -6.53 1.28
CA ARG A 136 -13.75 -7.75 2.09
C ARG A 136 -12.71 -7.62 3.19
N TYR A 137 -11.57 -6.99 2.90
CA TYR A 137 -10.52 -6.74 3.89
C TYR A 137 -11.04 -5.81 5.00
N PHE A 138 -11.68 -4.70 4.65
CA PHE A 138 -12.25 -3.77 5.63
C PHE A 138 -13.21 -4.48 6.59
N ALA A 139 -14.18 -5.22 6.03
CA ALA A 139 -15.20 -5.90 6.82
C ALA A 139 -14.62 -6.99 7.73
N TYR A 140 -13.49 -7.59 7.35
CA TYR A 140 -12.77 -8.55 8.19
C TYR A 140 -12.09 -7.84 9.37
N GLU A 141 -11.29 -6.81 9.10
CA GLU A 141 -10.51 -6.08 10.11
C GLU A 141 -11.42 -5.38 11.15
N HIS A 142 -12.64 -5.00 10.77
CA HIS A 142 -13.58 -4.31 11.66
C HIS A 142 -14.68 -5.24 12.22
N SER A 143 -14.58 -6.56 12.01
CA SER A 143 -15.68 -7.49 12.32
C SER A 143 -15.96 -7.67 13.81
N GLU A 144 -14.96 -7.45 14.66
CA GLU A 144 -15.05 -7.66 16.11
C GLU A 144 -15.44 -6.39 16.88
N ILE A 145 -15.57 -5.25 16.19
CA ILE A 145 -15.89 -3.97 16.82
C ILE A 145 -17.40 -3.93 17.14
N PRO A 146 -17.80 -3.82 18.41
CA PRO A 146 -19.21 -3.79 18.79
C PRO A 146 -19.93 -2.55 18.27
N LYS A 147 -21.24 -2.67 18.00
CA LYS A 147 -22.04 -1.57 17.43
C LYS A 147 -22.13 -0.36 18.35
N GLU A 148 -22.06 -0.61 19.66
CA GLU A 148 -22.04 0.36 20.74
C GLU A 148 -20.86 1.33 20.61
N LEU A 149 -19.74 0.86 20.04
CA LEU A 149 -18.53 1.66 19.85
C LEU A 149 -18.55 2.49 18.56
N VAL A 150 -19.43 2.16 17.60
CA VAL A 150 -19.45 2.77 16.26
C VAL A 150 -20.80 3.36 15.93
N GLN A 151 -21.81 2.53 15.59
CA GLN A 151 -23.11 3.01 15.11
C GLN A 151 -23.92 3.72 16.20
N GLU A 152 -23.87 3.20 17.43
CA GLU A 152 -24.59 3.79 18.56
C GLU A 152 -23.75 4.86 19.28
N ASN A 153 -22.44 4.92 19.01
CA ASN A 153 -21.56 5.95 19.53
C ASN A 153 -21.80 7.28 18.80
N PRO A 154 -22.33 8.32 19.48
CA PRO A 154 -22.68 9.56 18.82
C PRO A 154 -21.47 10.35 18.28
N LYS A 155 -20.26 10.01 18.75
CA LYS A 155 -18.99 10.62 18.32
C LYS A 155 -18.35 9.91 17.13
N VAL A 156 -18.82 8.72 16.77
CA VAL A 156 -18.30 7.93 15.63
C VAL A 156 -19.36 7.81 14.55
N ARG A 157 -20.59 7.39 14.91
CA ARG A 157 -21.79 7.23 14.06
C ARG A 157 -21.71 6.16 12.97
N SER A 158 -20.58 6.05 12.28
CA SER A 158 -20.41 5.17 11.13
C SER A 158 -18.93 4.88 10.91
N PHE A 159 -18.64 3.71 10.36
CA PHE A 159 -17.32 3.34 9.85
C PHE A 159 -16.82 4.24 8.71
N SER A 160 -17.70 5.00 8.06
CA SER A 160 -17.33 6.03 7.08
C SER A 160 -16.50 7.17 7.70
N ASN A 161 -16.60 7.40 9.01
CA ASN A 161 -15.85 8.44 9.71
C ASN A 161 -14.49 7.91 10.18
N CYS A 162 -13.65 7.48 9.24
CA CYS A 162 -12.41 6.75 9.52
C CYS A 162 -11.48 7.49 10.48
N ASP A 163 -11.38 8.81 10.35
CA ASP A 163 -10.52 9.67 11.15
C ASP A 163 -11.03 9.92 12.58
N SER A 164 -12.26 9.48 12.90
CA SER A 164 -12.77 9.49 14.28
C SER A 164 -12.03 8.51 15.17
N CYS A 165 -11.62 7.35 14.62
CA CYS A 165 -10.88 6.32 15.35
C CYS A 165 -9.40 6.26 14.95
N HIS A 166 -9.12 6.41 13.65
CA HIS A 166 -7.75 6.46 13.11
C HIS A 166 -7.28 7.90 12.99
N GLN A 167 -6.77 8.47 14.09
CA GLN A 167 -6.36 9.89 14.15
C GLN A 167 -5.25 10.27 13.15
N ARG A 168 -4.56 9.27 12.58
CA ARG A 168 -3.50 9.43 11.58
C ARG A 168 -3.96 9.05 10.16
N ALA A 169 -5.25 8.83 9.94
CA ALA A 169 -5.82 8.44 8.65
C ALA A 169 -5.43 9.40 7.51
N LYS A 170 -5.40 10.72 7.75
CA LYS A 170 -4.97 11.72 6.75
C LYS A 170 -3.54 11.50 6.23
N ARG A 171 -2.68 10.86 7.04
CA ARG A 171 -1.30 10.49 6.69
C ARG A 171 -1.19 9.09 6.09
N GLY A 172 -2.32 8.44 5.80
CA GLY A 172 -2.37 7.08 5.25
C GLY A 172 -2.02 5.98 6.25
N LEU A 173 -2.17 6.27 7.55
CA LEU A 173 -1.78 5.37 8.63
C LEU A 173 -3.02 4.88 9.38
N TYR A 174 -3.22 3.56 9.36
CA TYR A 174 -4.40 2.84 9.86
C TYR A 174 -4.03 1.71 10.83
N ASP A 175 -2.83 1.77 11.42
CA ASP A 175 -2.33 0.78 12.37
C ASP A 175 -3.25 0.66 13.59
N GLU A 176 -3.57 -0.57 13.99
CA GLU A 176 -4.47 -0.87 15.10
C GLU A 176 -3.93 -0.36 16.44
N HIS A 177 -2.61 -0.36 16.64
CA HIS A 177 -2.01 0.05 17.90
C HIS A 177 -2.18 1.55 18.18
N ASP A 178 -2.50 2.33 17.15
CA ASP A 178 -2.79 3.76 17.24
C ASP A 178 -4.29 4.09 17.29
N VAL A 179 -5.16 3.10 17.17
CA VAL A 179 -6.60 3.30 17.17
C VAL A 179 -7.07 3.81 18.53
N ARG A 180 -7.84 4.89 18.50
CA ARG A 180 -8.50 5.44 19.69
C ARG A 180 -9.95 5.72 19.38
N ILE A 181 -10.85 4.93 19.97
CA ILE A 181 -12.29 5.09 19.79
C ILE A 181 -12.79 6.16 20.78
N PRO A 182 -13.44 7.24 20.30
CA PRO A 182 -13.96 8.29 21.17
C PRO A 182 -14.90 7.77 22.26
N GLY A 183 -14.58 8.03 23.53
CA GLY A 183 -15.38 7.59 24.68
C GLY A 183 -15.04 6.19 25.19
N PHE A 184 -14.28 5.39 24.44
CA PHE A 184 -13.81 4.07 24.86
C PHE A 184 -12.32 4.11 25.25
N GLY A 185 -11.48 4.75 24.43
CA GLY A 185 -10.04 4.82 24.64
C GLY A 185 -9.26 4.10 23.54
N ARG A 186 -8.06 3.62 23.88
CA ARG A 186 -7.24 2.83 22.95
C ARG A 186 -7.94 1.50 22.66
N TRP A 187 -7.93 1.08 21.40
CA TRP A 187 -8.35 -0.27 21.03
C TRP A 187 -7.19 -1.23 21.32
N ASP A 188 -7.51 -2.32 22.00
CA ASP A 188 -6.62 -3.44 22.30
C ASP A 188 -7.47 -4.70 22.09
N ASP A 189 -7.09 -5.48 21.09
CA ASP A 189 -7.67 -6.77 20.72
C ASP A 189 -7.19 -7.91 21.64
#